data_AF-A0A9R1W635-F1
#
_entry.id   AF-A0A9R1W635-F1
#
_cell.length_a   1.000
_cell.length_b   1.000
_cell.length_c   1.000
_cell.angle_alpha   90.00
_cell.angle_beta   90.00
_cell.angle_gamma   90.00
#
_symmetry.space_group_name_H-M   'P 1'
#
loop_
_entity.id
_entity.type
_entity.pdbx_description
1 polymer ?
#
loop_
_entity_poly.entity_id
_entity_poly.type
_entity_poly.pdbx_seq_one_letter_code
_entity_poly.pdbx_strand_id
1 'polypeptide(L)'
;MYSVQVEIFLLEGKDKGTTIVEEAKKQEATMLVLGQKKQSMTWRLLLTWAGKPMNGGGGVVDYCLQNATCMAVAVRRKNKRVGGYLITTKRQKNFWLLA
;
A
#
# COMPACT_ATOMS: atom_id res chain seq x y z
N MET A 1 8.27 5.07 30.51
CA MET A 1 8.18 3.95 29.55
C MET A 1 6.94 4.20 28.71
N TYR A 2 7.07 4.47 27.41
CA TYR A 2 5.91 4.61 26.53
C TYR A 2 5.50 3.22 26.04
N SER A 3 4.25 2.83 26.30
CA SER A 3 3.66 1.58 25.80
C SER A 3 2.94 1.83 24.49
N VAL A 4 3.17 0.98 23.49
CA VAL A 4 2.42 1.02 22.23
C VAL A 4 1.10 0.28 22.44
N GLN A 5 -0.02 0.95 22.18
CA GLN A 5 -1.33 0.32 22.11
C GLN A 5 -1.56 -0.20 20.70
N VAL A 6 -2.10 -1.42 20.58
CA VAL A 6 -2.31 -2.09 19.30
C VAL A 6 -3.75 -2.60 19.25
N GLU A 7 -4.47 -2.22 18.20
CA GLU A 7 -5.80 -2.71 17.89
C GLU A 7 -5.78 -3.36 16.51
N ILE A 8 -6.55 -4.45 16.35
CA ILE A 8 -6.62 -5.22 15.11
C ILE A 8 -8.07 -5.26 14.65
N PHE A 9 -8.29 -4.83 13.41
CA PHE A 9 -9.61 -4.82 12.78
C PHE A 9 -9.66 -5.87 11.68
N LEU A 10 -10.66 -6.76 11.76
CA LEU A 10 -11.01 -7.69 10.69
C LEU A 10 -12.33 -7.23 10.07
N LEU A 11 -12.29 -6.86 8.81
CA LEU A 11 -13.44 -6.32 8.09
C LEU A 11 -13.72 -7.16 6.84
N GLU A 12 -14.99 -7.38 6.57
CA GLU A 12 -15.46 -7.97 5.33
C GLU A 12 -15.97 -6.86 4.41
N GLY A 13 -15.58 -6.92 3.13
CA GLY A 13 -15.90 -5.88 2.17
C GLY A 13 -15.73 -6.36 0.74
N LYS A 14 -16.53 -5.79 -0.17
CA LYS A 14 -16.52 -6.18 -1.58
C LYS A 14 -15.24 -5.76 -2.29
N ASP A 15 -14.73 -4.56 -1.98
CA ASP A 15 -13.44 -4.06 -2.47
C ASP A 15 -12.53 -3.68 -1.30
N LYS A 16 -11.30 -4.17 -1.35
CA LYS A 16 -10.34 -4.00 -0.25
C LYS A 16 -9.86 -2.54 -0.11
N GLY A 17 -9.73 -1.82 -1.22
CA GLY A 17 -9.27 -0.43 -1.21
C GLY A 17 -10.28 0.51 -0.56
N THR A 18 -11.54 0.38 -0.94
CA THR A 18 -12.64 1.16 -0.37
C THR A 18 -12.76 0.90 1.14
N THR A 19 -12.78 -0.37 1.55
CA THR A 19 -12.92 -0.75 2.97
C THR A 19 -11.78 -0.22 3.83
N ILE A 20 -10.53 -0.23 3.34
CA ILE A 20 -9.39 0.34 4.08
C ILE A 20 -9.53 1.86 4.24
N VAL A 21 -9.93 2.56 3.18
CA VAL A 21 -10.08 4.03 3.21
C VAL A 21 -11.21 4.45 4.14
N GLU A 22 -12.35 3.75 4.08
CA GLU A 22 -13.51 4.01 4.95
C GLU A 22 -13.17 3.75 6.43
N GLU A 23 -12.49 2.65 6.74
CA GLU A 23 -12.10 2.35 8.11
C GLU A 23 -11.07 3.35 8.64
N ALA A 24 -10.06 3.70 7.84
CA ALA A 24 -9.08 4.71 8.24
C ALA A 24 -9.74 6.06 8.54
N LYS A 25 -10.77 6.43 7.79
CA LYS A 25 -11.58 7.63 8.05
C LYS A 25 -12.40 7.49 9.33
N LYS A 26 -13.06 6.35 9.55
CA LYS A 26 -13.88 6.07 10.73
C LYS A 26 -13.08 6.10 12.03
N GLN A 27 -11.86 5.57 12.00
CA GLN A 27 -10.92 5.58 13.13
C GLN A 27 -10.14 6.89 13.26
N GLU A 28 -10.44 7.89 12.43
CA GLU A 28 -9.77 9.20 12.40
C GLU A 28 -8.23 9.07 12.32
N ALA A 29 -7.75 8.07 11.57
CA ALA A 29 -6.33 7.79 11.46
C ALA A 29 -5.61 8.99 10.84
N THR A 30 -4.54 9.47 11.48
CA THR A 30 -3.73 10.58 10.98
C THR A 30 -2.83 10.18 9.81
N MET A 31 -2.42 8.91 9.78
CA MET A 31 -1.56 8.34 8.73
C MET A 31 -1.93 6.89 8.41
N LEU A 32 -1.97 6.57 7.12
CA LEU A 32 -2.20 5.23 6.58
C LEU A 32 -0.91 4.70 5.93
N VAL A 33 -0.33 3.64 6.50
CA VAL A 33 0.89 3.01 5.98
C VAL A 33 0.56 1.68 5.33
N LEU A 34 0.95 1.53 4.07
CA LEU A 34 0.58 0.38 3.22
C LEU A 34 1.81 -0.35 2.71
N GLY A 35 1.85 -1.67 2.90
CA GLY A 35 2.88 -2.51 2.29
C GLY A 35 2.68 -2.63 0.78
N GLN A 36 3.65 -2.19 -0.01
CA GLN A 36 3.63 -2.34 -1.47
C GLN A 36 4.41 -3.60 -1.88
N LYS A 37 3.69 -4.62 -2.35
CA LYS A 37 4.32 -5.87 -2.80
C LYS A 37 5.00 -5.67 -4.16
N LYS A 38 6.28 -6.03 -4.26
CA LYS A 38 6.99 -6.06 -5.55
C LYS A 38 6.53 -7.30 -6.32
N GLN A 39 5.59 -7.14 -7.25
CA GLN A 39 5.31 -8.21 -8.21
C GLN A 39 6.47 -8.33 -9.19
N SER A 40 6.99 -9.55 -9.38
CA SER A 40 8.04 -9.81 -10.37
C SER A 40 7.50 -9.58 -11.79
N MET A 41 8.38 -9.20 -12.71
CA MET A 41 8.02 -9.07 -14.12
C MET A 41 7.51 -10.39 -14.68
N THR A 42 8.08 -11.53 -14.25
CA THR A 42 7.62 -12.87 -14.61
C THR A 42 6.18 -13.13 -14.15
N TRP A 43 5.81 -12.74 -12.93
CA TRP A 43 4.44 -12.90 -12.43
C TRP A 43 3.46 -12.01 -13.18
N ARG A 44 3.87 -10.79 -13.54
CA ARG A 44 3.06 -9.90 -14.38
C ARG A 44 2.80 -10.52 -15.75
N LEU A 45 3.84 -11.02 -16.42
CA LEU A 45 3.69 -11.72 -17.69
C LEU A 45 2.75 -12.93 -17.55
N LEU A 46 2.95 -13.78 -16.54
CA LEU A 46 2.08 -14.95 -16.31
C LEU A 46 0.60 -14.57 -16.17
N LEU A 47 0.30 -13.49 -15.43
CA LEU A 47 -1.07 -12.99 -15.29
C LEU A 47 -1.65 -12.48 -16.62
N THR A 48 -0.85 -11.76 -17.42
CA THR A 48 -1.24 -11.30 -18.75
C THR A 48 -1.56 -12.48 -19.67
N TRP A 49 -0.76 -13.54 -19.64
CA TRP A 49 -0.98 -14.75 -20.45
C TRP A 49 -2.20 -15.56 -19.98
N ALA A 50 -2.50 -15.52 -18.68
CA ALA A 50 -3.69 -16.16 -18.10
C ALA A 50 -4.99 -15.38 -18.34
N GLY A 51 -4.97 -14.33 -19.18
CA GLY A 51 -6.14 -13.49 -19.46
C GLY A 51 -6.64 -12.72 -18.23
N LYS A 52 -5.88 -12.71 -17.14
CA LYS A 52 -6.23 -11.92 -15.96
C LYS A 52 -5.89 -10.48 -16.27
N PRO A 53 -6.81 -9.52 -16.05
CA PRO A 53 -6.43 -8.13 -16.14
C PRO A 53 -5.23 -7.94 -15.22
N MET A 54 -4.12 -7.47 -15.77
CA MET A 54 -3.18 -6.71 -14.95
C MET A 54 -4.07 -5.66 -14.33
N ASN A 55 -4.24 -5.62 -13.00
CA ASN A 55 -4.89 -4.49 -12.35
C ASN A 55 -4.04 -3.25 -12.72
N GLY A 56 -4.39 -2.68 -13.87
CA GLY A 56 -3.68 -1.66 -14.59
C GLY A 56 -4.03 -0.37 -13.92
N GLY A 57 -3.01 0.32 -13.42
CA GLY A 57 -3.17 1.68 -12.93
C GLY A 57 -4.07 1.82 -11.71
N GLY A 58 -3.86 0.99 -10.68
CA GLY A 58 -4.40 1.34 -9.36
C GLY A 58 -4.63 0.15 -8.46
N GLY A 59 -3.58 -0.51 -7.97
CA GLY A 59 -3.79 -1.56 -6.97
C GLY A 59 -4.48 -1.00 -5.72
N VAL A 60 -4.90 -1.86 -4.78
CA VAL A 60 -5.45 -1.45 -3.46
C VAL A 60 -4.64 -0.31 -2.83
N VAL A 61 -3.31 -0.39 -2.95
CA VAL A 61 -2.37 0.64 -2.47
C VAL A 61 -2.54 1.97 -3.17
N ASP A 62 -2.60 1.98 -4.51
CA ASP A 62 -2.76 3.21 -5.30
C ASP A 62 -4.14 3.84 -5.06
N TYR A 63 -5.19 3.02 -4.94
CA TYR A 63 -6.52 3.49 -4.59
C TYR A 63 -6.50 4.21 -3.23
N CYS A 64 -5.88 3.60 -2.22
CA CYS A 64 -5.74 4.23 -0.90
C CYS A 64 -4.91 5.51 -0.96
N LEU A 65 -3.81 5.54 -1.71
CA LEU A 65 -2.99 6.75 -1.89
C LEU A 65 -3.77 7.92 -2.51
N GLN A 66 -4.74 7.63 -3.38
CA GLN A 66 -5.53 8.66 -4.05
C GLN A 66 -6.74 9.14 -3.25
N ASN A 67 -7.40 8.22 -2.52
CA ASN A 67 -8.72 8.43 -1.92
C ASN A 67 -8.71 8.55 -0.40
N ALA A 68 -7.63 8.19 0.30
CA ALA A 68 -7.54 8.41 1.73
C ALA A 68 -7.65 9.90 2.07
N THR A 69 -8.43 10.22 3.10
CA THR A 69 -8.56 11.58 3.63
C THR A 69 -7.35 12.00 4.46
N CYS A 70 -6.60 11.03 4.99
CA CYS A 70 -5.40 11.24 5.78
C CYS A 70 -4.11 11.09 4.94
N MET A 71 -2.95 11.31 5.56
CA MET A 71 -1.68 11.09 4.89
C MET A 71 -1.50 9.59 4.58
N ALA A 72 -1.44 9.24 3.30
CA ALA A 72 -1.24 7.86 2.86
C ALA A 72 0.15 7.64 2.28
N VAL A 73 0.79 6.54 2.72
CA VAL A 73 2.17 6.22 2.41
C VAL A 73 2.30 4.73 2.06
N ALA A 74 2.82 4.45 0.87
CA ALA A 74 3.12 3.10 0.43
C ALA A 74 4.62 2.80 0.60
N VAL A 75 4.94 1.68 1.26
CA VAL A 75 6.31 1.31 1.63
C VAL A 75 6.68 -0.03 1.03
N ARG A 76 7.85 -0.11 0.38
CA ARG A 76 8.45 -1.38 -0.04
C ARG A 76 9.95 -1.39 0.16
N ARG A 77 10.52 -2.58 0.34
CA ARG A 77 11.99 -2.75 0.35
C ARG A 77 12.57 -2.41 -1.03
N LYS A 78 13.66 -1.63 -1.08
CA LYS A 78 14.32 -1.28 -2.35
C LYS A 78 14.90 -2.52 -3.03
N ASN A 79 15.90 -3.13 -2.40
CA ASN A 79 16.43 -4.44 -2.78
C ASN A 79 17.04 -5.16 -1.55
N LYS A 80 17.49 -6.40 -1.73
CA LYS A 80 18.12 -7.18 -0.66
C LYS A 80 19.57 -6.78 -0.36
N ARG A 81 20.31 -6.22 -1.34
CA ARG A 81 21.76 -5.94 -1.29
C ARG A 81 22.12 -4.57 -0.67
N VAL A 82 21.35 -3.54 -0.98
CA VAL A 82 21.62 -2.12 -0.69
C VAL A 82 20.81 -1.64 0.52
N GLY A 83 19.82 -2.43 0.98
CA GLY A 83 18.99 -2.06 2.12
C GLY A 83 18.01 -0.91 1.81
N GLY A 84 17.40 -0.38 2.87
CA GLY A 84 16.45 0.74 2.82
C GLY A 84 15.09 0.46 2.17
N TYR A 85 14.28 1.50 2.17
CA TYR A 85 12.88 1.46 1.76
C TYR A 85 12.61 2.50 0.66
N LEU A 86 11.79 2.11 -0.31
CA LEU A 86 11.16 3.04 -1.24
C LEU A 86 9.81 3.40 -0.68
N ILE A 87 9.55 4.70 -0.63
CA ILE A 87 8.26 5.23 -0.24
C ILE A 87 7.59 5.89 -1.45
N THR A 88 6.28 5.72 -1.52
CA THR A 88 5.42 6.38 -2.50
C THR A 88 4.24 7.04 -1.78
N THR A 89 3.97 8.29 -2.12
CA THR A 89 2.79 9.05 -1.70
C THR A 89 1.98 9.44 -2.93
N LYS A 90 0.86 10.14 -2.72
CA LYS A 90 0.05 10.72 -3.80
C LYS A 90 0.87 11.61 -4.74
N ARG A 91 1.81 12.40 -4.19
CA ARG A 91 2.56 13.43 -4.95
C ARG A 91 3.94 12.96 -5.40
N GLN A 92 4.59 12.08 -4.65
CA GLN A 92 5.97 11.66 -4.94
C GLN A 92 6.09 10.14 -4.92
N LYS A 93 6.69 9.60 -5.97
CA LYS A 93 6.84 8.14 -6.13
C LYS A 93 8.28 7.70 -5.92
N ASN A 94 8.45 6.56 -5.28
CA ASN A 94 9.72 5.83 -5.13
C ASN A 94 10.87 6.67 -4.55
N PHE A 95 10.62 7.55 -3.60
CA PHE A 95 11.73 8.20 -2.89
C PHE A 95 12.41 7.18 -1.99
N TRP A 96 13.74 7.13 -2.05
CA TRP A 96 14.53 6.17 -1.31
C TRP A 96 14.94 6.73 0.04
N LEU A 97 14.47 6.11 1.11
CA LEU A 97 14.98 6.34 2.45
C LEU A 97 16.09 5.33 2.75
N LEU A 98 17.26 5.88 3.08
CA LEU A 98 18.34 5.16 3.74
C LEU A 98 17.93 5.01 5.21
N ALA A 99 17.72 3.78 5.63
CA ALA A 99 17.44 3.39 7.01
C ALA A 99 18.43 2.28 7.38
#